data_AF-A0A176VE37-F1
#
_entry.id   AF-A0A176VE37-F1
#
_cell.length_a   1.000
_cell.length_b   1.000
_cell.length_c   1.000
_cell.angle_alpha   90.00
_cell.angle_beta   90.00
_cell.angle_gamma   90.00
#
_symmetry.space_group_name_H-M   'P 1'
#
loop_
_entity.id
_entity.type
_entity.pdbx_description
1 polymer ?
#
loop_
_entity_poly.entity_id
_entity_poly.type
_entity_poly.pdbx_seq_one_letter_code
_entity_poly.pdbx_strand_id
1 'polypeptide(L)'
;MEFKLDTHPGHTLHLFLFSELQNSKEILNLLQTGVLQPELAFFNASLIPDTFPLLAAAHKAMQSHDRGSLRTRSIHSELIFNYSGSKHITESLKRCGISDTTSYVLVARFDASPEDVDAVKTLVKGEELDISELPARADQAAILKHYKISTVELDASSLEDAIVCRIAARDALRAALIQLATLDCSTSETVIKLCPSFSQSLGNGNLAIADDDAPFGPFDIVKSELQVQPTEACRPIMMSSRWQPYSHAVQWPQSPSPALLSKRAFGEEVPKS
;
A
#
# COMPACT_ATOMS: atom_id res chain seq x y z
N MET A 1 -10.19 10.15 16.30
CA MET A 1 -11.12 9.03 16.00
C MET A 1 -10.38 7.70 16.10
N GLU A 2 -11.03 6.65 16.59
CA GLU A 2 -10.47 5.30 16.69
C GLU A 2 -11.12 4.36 15.67
N PHE A 3 -10.30 3.57 14.97
CA PHE A 3 -10.72 2.53 14.06
C PHE A 3 -10.20 1.17 14.52
N LYS A 4 -11.08 0.16 14.54
CA LYS A 4 -10.69 -1.22 14.81
C LYS A 4 -10.29 -1.89 13.50
N LEU A 5 -9.17 -2.60 13.51
CA LEU A 5 -8.68 -3.32 12.33
C LEU A 5 -9.26 -4.74 12.34
N ASP A 6 -10.38 -4.97 11.64
CA ASP A 6 -11.07 -6.28 11.63
C ASP A 6 -10.15 -7.44 11.20
N THR A 7 -9.22 -7.15 10.28
CA THR A 7 -8.21 -8.08 9.79
C THR A 7 -7.15 -8.49 10.82
N HIS A 8 -6.97 -7.70 11.89
CA HIS A 8 -5.95 -7.88 12.91
C HIS A 8 -6.60 -7.62 14.29
N PRO A 9 -7.37 -8.58 14.81
CA PRO A 9 -8.16 -8.38 16.03
C PRO A 9 -7.26 -8.02 17.21
N GLY A 10 -7.64 -6.96 17.92
CA GLY A 10 -6.86 -6.42 19.04
C GLY A 10 -6.01 -5.20 18.67
N HIS A 11 -5.83 -4.92 17.38
CA HIS A 11 -5.15 -3.71 16.93
C HIS A 11 -6.13 -2.58 16.59
N THR A 12 -5.76 -1.36 16.97
CA THR A 12 -6.53 -0.15 16.68
C THR A 12 -5.68 0.88 15.93
N LEU A 13 -6.33 1.73 15.14
CA LEU A 13 -5.72 2.87 14.48
C LEU A 13 -6.41 4.14 14.96
N HIS A 14 -5.66 5.01 15.63
CA HIS A 14 -6.12 6.32 16.06
C HIS A 14 -5.67 7.36 15.06
N LEU A 15 -6.63 8.16 14.60
CA LEU A 15 -6.43 9.25 13.66
C LEU A 15 -6.78 10.59 14.32
N PHE A 16 -5.93 11.58 14.09
CA PHE A 16 -6.08 12.96 14.57
C PHE A 16 -5.84 13.92 13.43
N LEU A 17 -6.77 14.84 13.21
CA LEU A 17 -6.69 15.82 12.13
C LEU A 17 -6.40 17.20 12.71
N PHE A 18 -5.44 17.90 12.13
CA PHE A 18 -5.06 19.24 12.57
C PHE A 18 -4.94 20.21 11.39
N SER A 19 -5.44 21.43 11.59
CA SER A 19 -5.24 22.58 10.70
C SER A 19 -4.37 23.66 11.35
N GLU A 20 -3.89 24.57 10.51
CA GLU A 20 -3.11 25.75 10.93
C GLU A 20 -1.89 25.41 11.80
N LEU A 21 -1.17 24.34 11.43
CA LEU A 21 -0.02 23.85 12.17
C LEU A 21 1.10 24.91 12.24
N GLN A 22 1.54 25.25 13.46
CA GLN A 22 2.58 26.25 13.70
C GLN A 22 3.98 25.66 13.87
N ASN A 23 4.08 24.37 14.23
CA ASN A 23 5.35 23.71 14.58
C ASN A 23 5.76 22.59 13.60
N SER A 24 5.38 22.71 12.32
CA SER A 24 5.73 21.75 11.26
C SER A 24 7.23 21.44 11.19
N LYS A 25 8.09 22.48 11.28
CA LYS A 25 9.56 22.34 11.24
C LYS A 25 10.12 21.56 12.43
N GLU A 26 9.60 21.81 13.63
CA GLU A 26 10.00 21.11 14.85
C GLU A 26 9.67 19.61 14.71
N ILE A 27 8.44 19.30 14.31
CA ILE A 27 7.98 17.91 14.12
C ILE A 27 8.79 17.22 13.01
N LEU A 28 9.04 17.88 11.89
CA LEU A 28 9.85 17.31 10.80
C LEU A 28 11.27 16.96 11.27
N ASN A 29 11.91 17.82 12.06
CA ASN A 29 13.23 17.54 12.64
C ASN A 29 13.19 16.35 13.61
N LEU A 30 12.15 16.23 14.44
CA LEU A 30 11.96 15.09 15.34
C LEU A 30 11.77 13.77 14.58
N LEU A 31 11.04 13.80 13.46
CA LEU A 31 10.86 12.64 12.58
C LEU A 31 12.16 12.21 11.89
N GLN A 32 12.95 13.17 11.40
CA GLN A 32 14.22 12.89 10.73
C GLN A 32 15.28 12.36 11.70
N THR A 33 15.30 12.88 12.94
CA THR A 33 16.20 12.40 13.99
C THR A 33 15.75 11.07 14.59
N GLY A 34 14.47 10.70 14.44
CA GLY A 34 13.90 9.46 14.99
C GLY A 34 13.77 9.46 16.51
N VAL A 35 13.71 10.65 17.12
CA VAL A 35 13.63 10.84 18.59
C VAL A 35 12.17 11.00 19.07
N LEU A 36 11.22 10.97 18.14
CA LEU A 36 9.81 11.17 18.44
C LEU A 36 9.26 10.07 19.35
N GLN A 37 8.74 10.45 20.52
CA GLN A 37 8.10 9.56 21.48
C GLN A 37 6.78 10.21 21.92
N PRO A 38 5.61 9.57 21.69
CA PRO A 38 5.42 8.28 21.00
C PRO A 38 5.75 8.35 19.50
N GLU A 39 6.02 7.20 18.88
CA GLU A 39 6.16 7.13 17.42
C GLU A 39 4.82 7.37 16.72
N LEU A 40 4.80 8.29 15.76
CA LEU A 40 3.59 8.73 15.07
C LEU A 40 3.83 8.81 13.57
N ALA A 41 2.80 8.50 12.79
CA ALA A 41 2.81 8.73 11.35
C ALA A 41 2.17 10.08 11.05
N PHE A 42 2.94 11.01 10.48
CA PHE A 42 2.43 12.31 10.05
C PHE A 42 2.24 12.32 8.54
N PHE A 43 1.02 12.65 8.11
CA PHE A 43 0.61 12.76 6.72
C PHE A 43 0.31 14.20 6.36
N ASN A 44 0.57 14.55 5.11
CA ASN A 44 -0.07 15.71 4.51
C ASN A 44 -1.55 15.37 4.24
N ALA A 45 -2.45 15.97 5.02
CA ALA A 45 -3.88 15.67 4.94
C ALA A 45 -4.52 16.12 3.62
N SER A 46 -3.91 17.08 2.90
CA SER A 46 -4.39 17.50 1.57
C SER A 46 -4.29 16.37 0.52
N LEU A 47 -3.46 15.35 0.75
CA LEU A 47 -3.31 14.21 -0.15
C LEU A 47 -4.18 13.01 0.23
N ILE A 48 -5.08 13.16 1.20
CA ILE A 48 -5.94 12.08 1.70
C ILE A 48 -7.40 12.47 1.43
N PRO A 49 -8.08 11.84 0.45
CA PRO A 49 -9.47 12.16 0.16
C PRO A 49 -10.43 11.59 1.20
N ASP A 50 -10.12 10.42 1.75
CA ASP A 50 -10.95 9.74 2.74
C ASP A 50 -10.09 8.78 3.61
N THR A 51 -10.70 8.31 4.69
CA THR A 51 -10.16 7.30 5.62
C THR A 51 -10.02 5.92 5.00
N PHE A 52 -10.86 5.54 4.03
CA PHE A 52 -10.84 4.18 3.46
C PHE A 52 -9.48 3.79 2.82
N PRO A 53 -8.86 4.62 1.95
CA PRO A 53 -7.50 4.39 1.47
C PRO A 53 -6.44 4.23 2.56
N LEU A 54 -6.57 4.99 3.66
CA LEU A 54 -5.64 4.94 4.78
C LEU A 54 -5.77 3.63 5.56
N LEU A 55 -7.00 3.16 5.78
CA LEU A 55 -7.27 1.87 6.42
C LEU A 55 -6.73 0.70 5.57
N ALA A 56 -6.85 0.77 4.24
CA ALA A 56 -6.24 -0.21 3.34
C ALA A 56 -4.70 -0.24 3.45
N ALA A 57 -4.07 0.94 3.55
CA ALA A 57 -2.63 1.05 3.79
C ALA A 57 -2.23 0.50 5.17
N ALA A 58 -3.04 0.76 6.19
CA ALA A 58 -2.83 0.28 7.56
C ALA A 58 -2.88 -1.24 7.65
N HIS A 59 -3.87 -1.85 7.00
CA HIS A 59 -3.94 -3.31 6.88
C HIS A 59 -2.66 -3.90 6.28
N LYS A 60 -2.12 -3.28 5.21
CA LYS A 60 -0.87 -3.73 4.61
C LYS A 60 0.34 -3.51 5.52
N ALA A 61 0.35 -2.44 6.31
CA ALA A 61 1.44 -2.16 7.26
C ALA A 61 1.46 -3.20 8.38
N MET A 62 0.29 -3.51 8.97
CA MET A 62 0.12 -4.58 9.96
C MET A 62 0.52 -5.94 9.39
N GLN A 63 0.08 -6.27 8.17
CA GLN A 63 0.45 -7.52 7.54
C GLN A 63 1.97 -7.67 7.36
N SER A 64 2.67 -6.58 6.99
CA SER A 64 4.13 -6.60 6.90
C SER A 64 4.80 -6.68 8.27
N HIS A 65 4.22 -6.05 9.29
CA HIS A 65 4.69 -6.11 10.67
C HIS A 65 4.65 -7.55 11.21
N ASP A 66 3.50 -8.23 11.07
CA ASP A 66 3.30 -9.58 11.58
C ASP A 66 4.16 -10.63 10.88
N ARG A 67 4.49 -10.37 9.61
CA ARG A 67 5.43 -11.20 8.82
C ARG A 67 6.90 -10.89 9.09
N GLY A 68 7.20 -9.89 9.91
CA GLY A 68 8.58 -9.40 10.13
C GLY A 68 9.23 -8.88 8.84
N SER A 69 8.42 -8.43 7.87
CA SER A 69 8.86 -8.04 6.53
C SER A 69 8.66 -6.54 6.26
N LEU A 70 8.76 -5.71 7.31
CA LEU A 70 8.75 -4.26 7.19
C LEU A 70 9.90 -3.79 6.29
N ARG A 71 9.62 -2.83 5.40
CA ARG A 71 10.65 -2.22 4.55
C ARG A 71 11.25 -0.98 5.18
N THR A 72 10.46 -0.33 6.02
CA THR A 72 10.82 0.87 6.78
C THR A 72 11.24 0.51 8.21
N ARG A 73 11.65 1.51 8.98
CA ARG A 73 12.17 1.31 10.36
C ARG A 73 11.05 1.04 11.38
N SER A 74 9.83 1.52 11.11
CA SER A 74 8.71 1.41 12.03
C SER A 74 7.40 1.18 11.28
N ILE A 75 6.41 0.64 11.97
CA ILE A 75 5.07 0.43 11.39
C ILE A 75 4.40 1.74 10.95
N HIS A 76 4.71 2.86 11.63
CA HIS A 76 4.20 4.19 11.31
C HIS A 76 4.78 4.73 9.99
N SER A 77 6.08 4.56 9.78
CA SER A 77 6.71 4.92 8.51
C SER A 77 6.30 3.96 7.38
N GLU A 78 6.04 2.70 7.70
CA GLU A 78 5.50 1.71 6.76
C GLU A 78 4.09 2.08 6.30
N LEU A 79 3.25 2.63 7.19
CA LEU A 79 1.92 3.13 6.85
C LEU A 79 2.00 4.22 5.78
N ILE A 80 2.86 5.24 5.96
CA ILE A 80 3.06 6.32 4.98
C ILE A 80 3.59 5.76 3.65
N PHE A 81 4.54 4.83 3.74
CA PHE A 81 5.10 4.16 2.56
C PHE A 81 4.09 3.29 1.82
N ASN A 82 3.18 2.61 2.52
CA ASN A 82 2.12 1.81 1.92
C ASN A 82 1.05 2.68 1.29
N TYR A 83 0.70 3.79 1.94
CA TYR A 83 -0.25 4.76 1.42
C TYR A 83 0.21 5.33 0.08
N SER A 84 1.48 5.72 -0.05
CA SER A 84 1.98 6.40 -1.25
C SER A 84 1.82 5.62 -2.56
N GLY A 85 1.63 4.29 -2.49
CA GLY A 85 1.61 3.41 -3.66
C GLY A 85 2.94 3.30 -4.41
N SER A 86 4.01 3.92 -3.92
CA SER A 86 5.33 3.99 -4.59
C SER A 86 6.28 2.88 -4.12
N LYS A 87 7.30 2.60 -4.94
CA LYS A 87 8.41 1.69 -4.60
C LYS A 87 9.53 2.38 -3.83
N HIS A 88 9.59 3.71 -3.88
CA HIS A 88 10.68 4.50 -3.31
C HIS A 88 10.31 5.02 -1.93
N ILE A 89 10.93 4.48 -0.89
CA ILE A 89 10.63 4.81 0.52
C ILE A 89 10.84 6.31 0.78
N THR A 90 12.02 6.83 0.49
CA THR A 90 12.37 8.24 0.75
C THR A 90 11.41 9.22 0.07
N GLU A 91 11.07 8.97 -1.19
CA GLU A 91 10.16 9.83 -1.94
C GLU A 91 8.71 9.73 -1.42
N SER A 92 8.30 8.55 -0.94
CA SER A 92 7.00 8.35 -0.33
C SER A 92 6.83 9.18 0.93
N LEU A 93 7.84 9.15 1.80
CA LEU A 93 7.84 9.92 3.05
C LEU A 93 7.87 11.43 2.78
N LYS A 94 8.63 11.88 1.76
CA LYS A 94 8.68 13.30 1.38
C LYS A 94 7.37 13.83 0.79
N ARG A 95 6.68 13.03 -0.03
CA ARG A 95 5.45 13.47 -0.72
C ARG A 95 4.21 13.32 0.15
N CYS A 96 4.02 12.15 0.75
CA CYS A 96 2.81 11.84 1.52
C CYS A 96 2.95 12.22 3.00
N GLY A 97 4.18 12.37 3.50
CA GLY A 97 4.44 12.89 4.83
C GLY A 97 4.41 14.42 4.88
N ILE A 98 4.82 14.98 6.02
CA ILE A 98 4.84 16.41 6.24
C ILE A 98 6.10 17.09 5.69
N SER A 99 5.95 18.34 5.28
CA SER A 99 7.03 19.28 4.96
C SER A 99 7.10 20.41 6.00
N ASP A 100 8.14 21.25 5.89
CA ASP A 100 8.28 22.47 6.68
C ASP A 100 7.18 23.51 6.43
N THR A 101 6.50 23.41 5.30
CA THR A 101 5.40 24.31 4.86
C THR A 101 4.01 23.71 5.07
N THR A 102 3.90 22.47 5.58
CA THR A 102 2.60 21.81 5.72
C THR A 102 1.82 22.41 6.90
N SER A 103 0.61 22.92 6.60
CA SER A 103 -0.32 23.47 7.59
C SER A 103 -1.47 22.52 7.95
N TYR A 104 -1.81 21.59 7.07
CA TYR A 104 -2.91 20.64 7.23
C TYR A 104 -2.38 19.21 7.32
N VAL A 105 -2.54 18.59 8.49
CA VAL A 105 -1.82 17.36 8.85
C VAL A 105 -2.77 16.34 9.44
N LEU A 106 -2.61 15.09 9.02
CA LEU A 106 -3.27 13.95 9.62
C LEU A 106 -2.21 13.12 10.37
N VAL A 107 -2.46 12.85 11.64
CA VAL A 107 -1.59 12.05 12.49
C VAL A 107 -2.25 10.69 12.72
N ALA A 108 -1.49 9.62 12.54
CA ALA A 108 -1.95 8.26 12.75
C ALA A 108 -1.04 7.48 13.72
N ARG A 109 -1.67 6.77 14.66
CA ARG A 109 -1.01 5.94 15.66
C ARG A 109 -1.72 4.60 15.78
N PHE A 110 -0.98 3.51 15.62
CA PHE A 110 -1.43 2.17 15.98
C PHE A 110 -1.43 1.99 17.50
N ASP A 111 -2.45 1.32 18.03
CA ASP A 111 -2.55 0.89 19.43
C ASP A 111 -2.24 2.02 20.43
N ALA A 112 -2.90 3.17 20.25
CA ALA A 112 -2.64 4.35 21.06
C ALA A 112 -3.12 4.14 22.49
N SER A 113 -2.22 4.36 23.46
CA SER A 113 -2.59 4.46 24.87
C SER A 113 -3.29 5.81 25.14
N PRO A 114 -4.05 5.96 26.24
CA PRO A 114 -4.59 7.27 26.63
C PRO A 114 -3.48 8.33 26.79
N GLU A 115 -2.31 7.93 27.28
CA GLU A 115 -1.13 8.81 27.41
C GLU A 115 -0.59 9.23 26.04
N ASP A 116 -0.60 8.34 25.04
CA ASP A 116 -0.19 8.65 23.67
C ASP A 116 -1.13 9.71 23.05
N VAL A 117 -2.43 9.60 23.32
CA VAL A 117 -3.45 10.55 22.83
C VAL A 117 -3.17 11.96 23.38
N ASP A 118 -2.89 12.06 24.68
CA ASP A 118 -2.58 13.34 25.32
C ASP A 118 -1.22 13.90 24.87
N ALA A 119 -0.25 13.02 24.62
CA ALA A 119 1.05 13.39 24.08
C ALA A 119 0.93 13.97 22.66
N VAL A 120 0.08 13.41 21.79
CA VAL A 120 -0.18 13.94 20.44
C VAL A 120 -0.73 15.36 20.52
N LYS A 121 -1.72 15.60 21.40
CA LYS A 121 -2.34 16.93 21.58
C LYS A 121 -1.36 17.97 22.12
N THR A 122 -0.41 17.56 22.95
CA THR A 122 0.63 18.45 23.49
C THR A 122 1.74 18.73 22.46
N LEU A 123 2.06 17.74 21.64
CA LEU A 123 3.11 17.81 20.63
C LEU A 123 2.70 18.68 19.44
N VAL A 124 1.45 18.59 18.99
CA VAL A 124 0.97 19.28 17.78
C VAL A 124 0.36 20.64 18.15
N LYS A 125 1.00 21.73 17.68
CA LYS A 125 0.50 23.10 17.91
C LYS A 125 -0.34 23.55 16.72
N GLY A 126 -1.63 23.20 16.75
CA GLY A 126 -2.61 23.55 15.72
C GLY A 126 -4.05 23.41 16.22
N GLU A 127 -5.01 23.64 15.34
CA GLU A 127 -6.44 23.46 15.61
C GLU A 127 -6.84 22.00 15.31
N GLU A 128 -7.39 21.29 16.29
CA GLU A 128 -7.92 19.92 16.11
C GLU A 128 -9.26 19.99 15.36
N LEU A 129 -9.35 19.27 14.24
CA LEU A 129 -10.57 19.18 13.42
C LEU A 129 -11.17 17.77 13.49
N ASP A 130 -12.45 17.67 13.15
CA ASP A 130 -13.09 16.37 12.98
C ASP A 130 -12.69 15.72 11.66
N ILE A 131 -12.58 14.39 11.67
CA ILE A 131 -12.14 13.60 10.50
C ILE A 131 -13.08 13.75 9.32
N SER A 132 -14.36 14.07 9.56
CA SER A 132 -15.32 14.35 8.48
C SER A 132 -14.94 15.54 7.59
N GLU A 133 -14.03 16.42 8.01
CA GLU A 133 -13.53 17.53 7.19
C GLU A 133 -12.43 17.14 6.17
N LEU A 134 -11.87 15.93 6.24
CA LEU A 134 -10.88 15.42 5.29
C LEU A 134 -11.28 15.63 3.82
N PRO A 135 -12.43 15.12 3.35
CA PRO A 135 -12.81 15.23 1.94
C PRO A 135 -13.02 16.68 1.49
N ALA A 136 -13.42 17.58 2.40
CA ALA A 136 -13.68 18.98 2.08
C ALA A 136 -12.39 19.77 1.79
N ARG A 137 -11.28 19.39 2.40
CA ARG A 137 -9.97 20.09 2.30
C ARG A 137 -8.92 19.31 1.49
N ALA A 138 -9.31 18.18 0.89
CA ALA A 138 -8.44 17.38 0.04
C ALA A 138 -8.18 18.08 -1.30
N ASP A 139 -6.92 18.15 -1.71
CA ASP A 139 -6.52 18.65 -3.03
C ASP A 139 -6.64 17.53 -4.06
N GLN A 140 -7.82 17.43 -4.67
CA GLN A 140 -8.08 16.42 -5.70
C GLN A 140 -7.10 16.50 -6.86
N ALA A 141 -6.66 17.69 -7.29
CA ALA A 141 -5.74 17.84 -8.41
C ALA A 141 -4.35 17.27 -8.06
N ALA A 142 -3.86 17.52 -6.85
CA ALA A 142 -2.61 16.94 -6.37
C ALA A 142 -2.69 15.42 -6.22
N ILE A 143 -3.81 14.89 -5.72
CA ILE A 143 -4.05 13.45 -5.56
C ILE A 143 -4.05 12.74 -6.92
N LEU A 144 -4.83 13.27 -7.89
CA LEU A 144 -4.90 12.71 -9.25
C LEU A 144 -3.52 12.69 -9.92
N LYS A 145 -2.74 13.75 -9.75
CA LYS A 145 -1.37 13.84 -10.27
C LYS A 145 -0.43 12.84 -9.59
N HIS A 146 -0.53 12.67 -8.28
CA HIS A 146 0.32 11.76 -7.51
C HIS A 146 0.08 10.30 -7.89
N TYR A 147 -1.18 9.86 -7.92
CA TYR A 147 -1.55 8.48 -8.25
C TYR A 147 -1.68 8.21 -9.75
N LYS A 148 -1.53 9.25 -10.60
CA LYS A 148 -1.68 9.20 -12.05
C LYS A 148 -3.05 8.62 -12.44
N ILE A 149 -4.10 9.09 -11.78
CA ILE A 149 -5.48 8.66 -12.03
C ILE A 149 -6.01 9.48 -13.21
N SER A 150 -6.51 8.79 -14.23
CA SER A 150 -7.08 9.43 -15.42
C SER A 150 -8.57 9.73 -15.23
N THR A 151 -9.11 10.68 -15.99
CA THR A 151 -10.56 10.99 -15.94
C THR A 151 -11.42 9.79 -16.31
N VAL A 152 -10.96 8.94 -17.23
CA VAL A 152 -11.66 7.71 -17.64
C VAL A 152 -11.77 6.69 -16.49
N GLU A 153 -10.79 6.68 -15.57
CA GLU A 153 -10.81 5.81 -14.38
C GLU A 153 -11.83 6.32 -13.35
N LEU A 154 -11.97 7.65 -13.24
CA LEU A 154 -12.98 8.29 -12.36
C LEU A 154 -14.41 8.10 -12.88
N ASP A 155 -14.60 7.97 -14.19
CA ASP A 155 -15.91 7.65 -14.76
C ASP A 155 -16.36 6.23 -14.41
N ALA A 156 -15.39 5.32 -14.19
CA ALA A 156 -15.64 3.91 -13.91
C ALA A 156 -15.62 3.56 -12.42
N SER A 157 -14.91 4.32 -11.59
CA SER A 157 -14.67 4.03 -10.17
C SER A 157 -14.52 5.30 -9.34
N SER A 158 -14.75 5.19 -8.03
CA SER A 158 -14.54 6.30 -7.10
C SER A 158 -13.05 6.64 -6.95
N LEU A 159 -12.75 7.85 -6.48
CA LEU A 159 -11.37 8.29 -6.27
C LEU A 159 -10.67 7.41 -5.21
N GLU A 160 -11.41 7.05 -4.18
CA GLU A 160 -10.97 6.22 -3.06
C GLU A 160 -10.61 4.81 -3.54
N ASP A 161 -11.46 4.20 -4.37
CA ASP A 161 -11.24 2.87 -4.94
C ASP A 161 -10.01 2.84 -5.87
N ALA A 162 -9.82 3.89 -6.68
CA ALA A 162 -8.65 4.00 -7.54
C ALA A 162 -7.35 4.06 -6.73
N ILE A 163 -7.33 4.79 -5.61
CA ILE A 163 -6.18 4.85 -4.70
C ILE A 163 -5.93 3.50 -4.04
N VAL A 164 -6.98 2.87 -3.50
CA VAL A 164 -6.88 1.54 -2.89
C VAL A 164 -6.35 0.51 -3.88
N CYS A 165 -6.79 0.56 -5.14
CA CYS A 165 -6.29 -0.28 -6.22
C CYS A 165 -4.77 -0.09 -6.42
N ARG A 166 -4.26 1.14 -6.43
CA ARG A 166 -2.81 1.43 -6.53
C ARG A 166 -2.04 0.90 -5.32
N ILE A 167 -2.58 1.10 -4.11
CA ILE A 167 -2.00 0.59 -2.86
C ILE A 167 -1.92 -0.94 -2.91
N ALA A 168 -3.01 -1.61 -3.31
CA ALA A 168 -3.09 -3.07 -3.40
C ALA A 168 -2.13 -3.63 -4.45
N ALA A 169 -2.16 -3.09 -5.67
CA ALA A 169 -1.40 -3.58 -6.83
C ALA A 169 0.12 -3.38 -6.70
N ARG A 170 0.58 -2.47 -5.84
CA ARG A 170 2.01 -2.17 -5.64
C ARG A 170 2.88 -3.41 -5.45
N ASP A 171 2.41 -4.36 -4.63
CA ASP A 171 3.18 -5.56 -4.29
C ASP A 171 2.98 -6.72 -5.28
N ALA A 172 1.85 -6.74 -6.00
CA ALA A 172 1.57 -7.74 -7.04
C ALA A 172 2.58 -7.62 -8.21
N LEU A 173 2.93 -6.39 -8.61
CA LEU A 173 3.97 -6.14 -9.61
C LEU A 173 5.36 -6.61 -9.14
N ARG A 174 5.64 -6.59 -7.84
CA ARG A 174 6.92 -7.07 -7.31
C ARG A 174 6.98 -8.60 -7.28
N ALA A 175 5.89 -9.25 -6.88
CA ALA A 175 5.81 -10.71 -6.88
C ALA A 175 5.87 -11.28 -8.31
N ALA A 176 5.17 -10.66 -9.27
CA ALA A 176 5.20 -11.09 -10.67
C ALA A 176 6.60 -10.94 -11.30
N LEU A 177 7.31 -9.84 -11.03
CA LEU A 177 8.68 -9.65 -11.53
C LEU A 177 9.68 -10.61 -10.89
N ILE A 178 9.53 -10.92 -9.60
CA ILE A 178 10.38 -11.93 -8.93
C ILE A 178 10.08 -13.32 -9.49
N GLN A 179 8.81 -13.68 -9.68
CA GLN A 179 8.42 -14.96 -10.28
C GLN A 179 8.93 -15.11 -11.72
N LEU A 180 8.87 -14.05 -12.53
CA LEU A 180 9.45 -14.01 -13.87
C LEU A 180 10.98 -14.10 -13.86
N ALA A 181 11.65 -13.51 -12.86
CA ALA A 181 13.10 -13.57 -12.72
C ALA A 181 13.61 -14.90 -12.15
N THR A 182 12.76 -15.67 -11.45
CA THR A 182 13.08 -17.03 -10.95
C THR A 182 12.59 -18.13 -11.88
N LEU A 183 11.88 -17.81 -12.97
CA LEU A 183 11.57 -18.76 -14.02
C LEU A 183 12.82 -18.97 -14.88
N ASP A 184 13.51 -20.08 -14.62
CA ASP A 184 14.58 -20.55 -15.47
C ASP A 184 14.14 -20.68 -16.93
N CYS A 185 15.05 -20.23 -17.80
CA CYS A 185 15.06 -20.31 -19.25
C CYS A 185 14.54 -21.65 -19.80
N SER A 186 13.24 -21.76 -20.09
CA SER A 186 12.68 -22.82 -20.95
C SER A 186 11.35 -22.49 -21.64
N THR A 187 10.76 -21.30 -21.43
CA THR A 187 9.50 -20.92 -22.13
C THR A 187 9.57 -19.50 -22.67
N SER A 188 10.46 -19.30 -23.65
CA SER A 188 10.72 -18.01 -24.31
C SER A 188 9.62 -17.51 -25.28
N GLU A 189 8.51 -18.21 -25.50
CA GLU A 189 7.56 -17.78 -26.56
C GLU A 189 6.14 -17.40 -26.10
N THR A 190 5.78 -17.62 -24.83
CA THR A 190 4.36 -17.46 -24.42
C THR A 190 4.06 -16.15 -23.69
N VAL A 191 5.03 -15.54 -23.01
CA VAL A 191 4.75 -14.37 -22.14
C VAL A 191 4.54 -13.07 -22.94
N ILE A 192 5.08 -12.96 -24.16
CA ILE A 192 4.91 -11.77 -25.02
C ILE A 192 3.46 -11.63 -25.55
N LYS A 193 2.63 -12.69 -25.49
CA LYS A 193 1.27 -12.70 -26.05
C LYS A 193 0.15 -12.33 -25.07
N LEU A 194 0.43 -12.12 -23.78
CA LEU A 194 -0.64 -11.96 -22.77
C LEU A 194 -1.09 -10.51 -22.51
N CYS A 195 -0.50 -9.49 -23.14
CA CYS A 195 -1.02 -8.11 -23.06
C CYS A 195 -0.62 -7.25 -24.27
N PRO A 196 -1.40 -7.25 -25.37
CA PRO A 196 -1.19 -6.31 -26.48
C PRO A 196 -1.50 -4.85 -26.08
N SER A 197 -2.29 -4.64 -25.03
CA SER A 197 -2.83 -3.32 -24.65
C SER A 197 -1.87 -2.42 -23.88
N PHE A 198 -0.73 -2.93 -23.40
CA PHE A 198 0.21 -2.14 -22.60
C PHE A 198 1.36 -1.52 -23.42
N SER A 199 1.47 -1.88 -24.70
CA SER A 199 2.54 -1.38 -25.60
C SER A 199 2.31 0.06 -26.08
N GLN A 200 1.10 0.61 -25.97
CA GLN A 200 0.81 1.96 -26.48
C GLN A 200 1.09 3.12 -25.50
N SER A 201 1.43 2.84 -24.23
CA SER A 201 1.78 3.91 -23.25
C SER A 201 3.29 4.19 -23.13
N LEU A 202 4.13 3.46 -23.84
CA LEU A 202 5.59 3.66 -23.83
C LEU A 202 6.10 3.82 -25.26
N GLY A 203 5.54 4.78 -25.99
CA GLY A 203 5.99 5.19 -27.31
C GLY A 203 6.50 6.62 -27.31
N ASN A 204 7.82 6.75 -27.49
CA ASN A 204 8.57 7.92 -27.94
C ASN A 204 8.82 9.08 -26.95
N GLY A 205 9.94 8.99 -26.25
CA GLY A 205 10.65 10.13 -25.68
C GLY A 205 12.10 9.76 -25.38
N ASN A 206 13.03 10.18 -26.25
CA ASN A 206 14.47 10.00 -26.11
C ASN A 206 14.97 10.47 -24.74
N LEU A 207 15.59 9.58 -23.95
CA LEU A 207 16.44 9.98 -22.84
C LEU A 207 17.83 10.32 -23.39
N ALA A 208 18.09 11.61 -23.56
CA ALA A 208 19.45 12.12 -23.58
C ALA A 208 19.90 12.31 -22.12
N ILE A 209 21.02 11.67 -21.77
CA ILE A 209 21.74 11.87 -20.52
C ILE A 209 22.56 13.15 -20.68
N ALA A 210 22.42 14.09 -19.75
CA ALA A 210 23.36 15.19 -19.58
C ALA A 210 23.89 15.12 -18.14
N ASP A 211 25.21 15.04 -18.04
CA ASP A 211 26.05 15.03 -16.84
C ASP A 211 26.21 16.42 -16.20
N ASP A 212 26.87 16.43 -15.03
CA ASP A 212 27.45 17.54 -14.23
C ASP A 212 26.46 18.32 -13.32
N ASP A 213 26.66 18.53 -12.01
CA ASP A 213 27.86 18.59 -11.15
C ASP A 213 27.53 18.30 -9.66
N ALA A 214 28.54 17.80 -8.93
CA ALA A 214 28.55 17.28 -7.54
C ALA A 214 28.57 18.39 -6.43
N PRO A 215 28.97 18.16 -5.13
CA PRO A 215 29.18 16.93 -4.33
C PRO A 215 28.63 17.00 -2.87
N PHE A 216 28.41 15.86 -2.19
CA PHE A 216 28.65 15.74 -0.73
C PHE A 216 28.92 14.28 -0.31
N GLY A 217 30.18 14.03 0.10
CA GLY A 217 30.65 13.19 1.22
C GLY A 217 30.22 11.73 1.39
N PRO A 218 31.17 10.78 1.59
CA PRO A 218 30.86 9.36 1.80
C PRO A 218 30.50 9.08 3.27
N PHE A 219 29.40 8.36 3.50
CA PHE A 219 29.20 7.61 4.75
C PHE A 219 29.53 6.15 4.50
N ASP A 220 30.59 5.70 5.18
CA ASP A 220 31.08 4.33 5.17
C ASP A 220 30.04 3.34 5.72
N ILE A 221 29.65 2.38 4.90
CA ILE A 221 28.97 1.16 5.35
C ILE A 221 29.98 0.02 5.29
N VAL A 222 30.30 -0.50 6.47
CA VAL A 222 31.14 -1.68 6.71
C VAL A 222 30.63 -2.85 5.87
N LYS A 223 31.39 -3.24 4.84
CA LYS A 223 31.26 -4.55 4.18
C LYS A 223 31.82 -5.61 5.12
N SER A 224 30.97 -6.38 5.77
CA SER A 224 31.36 -7.72 6.22
C SER A 224 31.26 -8.66 5.04
N GLU A 225 32.42 -9.01 4.47
CA GLU A 225 32.57 -10.07 3.47
C GLU A 225 32.15 -11.42 4.06
N LEU A 226 31.08 -12.02 3.52
CA LEU A 226 30.89 -13.46 3.59
C LEU A 226 31.32 -14.04 2.25
N GLN A 227 32.57 -14.48 2.17
CA GLN A 227 33.09 -15.27 1.06
C GLN A 227 32.40 -16.64 1.07
N VAL A 228 31.61 -16.94 0.04
CA VAL A 228 31.21 -18.31 -0.27
C VAL A 228 32.00 -18.73 -1.51
N GLN A 229 32.98 -19.61 -1.32
CA GLN A 229 33.71 -20.25 -2.42
C GLN A 229 32.82 -21.30 -3.11
N PRO A 230 32.93 -21.48 -4.44
CA PRO A 230 32.17 -22.49 -5.16
C PRO A 230 32.88 -23.84 -5.04
N THR A 231 32.31 -24.78 -4.29
CA THR A 231 32.78 -26.18 -4.29
C THR A 231 31.69 -27.12 -4.81
N GLU A 232 32.01 -27.69 -5.97
CA GLU A 232 31.78 -29.08 -6.38
C GLU A 232 30.33 -29.61 -6.53
N ALA A 233 29.95 -29.74 -7.81
CA ALA A 233 29.36 -30.93 -8.41
C ALA A 233 28.35 -31.75 -7.58
N CYS A 234 27.07 -31.37 -7.63
CA CYS A 234 25.97 -32.28 -7.30
C CYS A 234 25.72 -33.26 -8.47
N ARG A 235 26.18 -34.51 -8.29
CA ARG A 235 25.71 -35.67 -9.04
C ARG A 235 24.21 -35.91 -8.80
N PRO A 236 23.45 -36.44 -9.77
CA PRO A 236 22.03 -36.71 -9.59
C PRO A 236 21.83 -37.85 -8.58
N ILE A 237 21.17 -37.55 -7.46
CA ILE A 237 20.66 -38.57 -6.55
C ILE A 237 19.38 -39.14 -7.15
N MET A 238 19.39 -40.45 -7.39
CA MET A 238 18.27 -41.25 -7.87
C MET A 238 16.99 -41.02 -7.04
N MET A 239 15.88 -40.92 -7.75
CA MET A 239 14.53 -40.92 -7.21
C MET A 239 14.28 -42.16 -6.35
N SER A 240 14.09 -41.96 -5.03
CA SER A 240 13.45 -42.97 -4.19
C SER A 240 11.93 -42.77 -4.26
N SER A 241 11.26 -43.81 -4.71
CA SER A 241 9.83 -43.98 -4.90
C SER A 241 9.04 -43.83 -3.59
N ARG A 242 8.58 -42.61 -3.29
CA ARG A 242 7.50 -42.38 -2.32
C ARG A 242 6.79 -41.03 -2.50
N TRP A 243 6.13 -40.85 -3.64
CA TRP A 243 5.00 -39.92 -3.79
C TRP A 243 4.09 -40.50 -4.86
N GLN A 244 3.07 -41.24 -4.46
CA GLN A 244 1.96 -41.60 -5.35
C GLN A 244 1.00 -40.40 -5.41
N PRO A 245 0.56 -39.96 -6.60
CA PRO A 245 -0.46 -38.95 -6.71
C PRO A 245 -1.82 -39.56 -6.34
N TYR A 246 -2.49 -38.98 -5.34
CA TYR A 246 -3.90 -39.24 -5.06
C TYR A 246 -4.72 -38.78 -6.27
N SER A 247 -5.29 -39.74 -6.99
CA SER A 247 -6.26 -39.52 -8.05
C SER A 247 -7.66 -39.69 -7.47
N HIS A 248 -8.26 -38.59 -7.05
CA HIS A 248 -9.71 -38.49 -6.99
C HIS A 248 -10.14 -37.22 -7.72
N ALA A 249 -10.72 -37.43 -8.90
CA ALA A 249 -11.40 -36.40 -9.66
C ALA A 249 -12.58 -35.88 -8.81
N VAL A 250 -12.49 -34.63 -8.36
CA VAL A 250 -13.65 -33.90 -7.85
C VAL A 250 -14.47 -33.50 -9.06
N GLN A 251 -15.61 -34.19 -9.27
CA GLN A 251 -16.63 -33.77 -10.22
C GLN A 251 -17.25 -32.46 -9.74
N TRP A 252 -17.00 -31.38 -10.46
CA TRP A 252 -17.77 -30.16 -10.32
C TRP A 252 -19.21 -30.40 -10.80
N PRO A 253 -20.25 -30.00 -10.04
CA PRO A 253 -21.62 -30.08 -10.54
C PRO A 253 -21.77 -29.15 -11.75
N GLN A 254 -22.20 -29.74 -12.87
CA GLN A 254 -22.55 -29.01 -14.08
C GLN A 254 -23.71 -28.05 -13.78
N SER A 255 -23.57 -26.80 -14.20
CA SER A 255 -24.67 -25.83 -14.20
C SER A 255 -25.78 -26.30 -15.15
N PRO A 256 -27.06 -26.29 -14.74
CA PRO A 256 -28.14 -26.66 -15.64
C PRO A 256 -28.36 -25.58 -16.71
N SER A 257 -28.42 -26.03 -17.96
CA SER A 257 -28.75 -25.21 -19.13
C SER A 257 -30.23 -24.81 -19.15
N PRO A 258 -30.59 -23.66 -19.75
CA PRO A 258 -31.90 -23.04 -19.56
C PRO A 258 -32.94 -23.57 -20.56
N ALA A 259 -33.81 -24.47 -20.11
CA ALA A 259 -35.08 -24.73 -20.77
C ALA A 259 -36.06 -25.38 -19.77
N LEU A 260 -37.32 -24.90 -19.83
CA LEU A 260 -38.49 -25.42 -19.12
C LEU A 260 -38.63 -25.01 -17.65
N LEU A 261 -39.18 -23.81 -17.42
CA LEU A 261 -40.18 -23.58 -16.38
C LEU A 261 -41.02 -22.35 -16.77
N SER A 262 -41.94 -22.56 -17.72
CA SER A 262 -43.05 -21.63 -17.95
C SER A 262 -44.18 -21.95 -16.96
N LYS A 263 -44.75 -20.88 -16.39
CA LYS A 263 -46.05 -20.80 -15.69
C LYS A 263 -46.10 -21.34 -14.26
N ARG A 264 -46.00 -20.40 -13.30
CA ARG A 264 -47.07 -20.17 -12.32
C ARG A 264 -46.94 -18.78 -11.73
N ALA A 265 -47.82 -17.90 -12.18
CA ALA A 265 -48.06 -16.57 -11.67
C ALA A 265 -49.06 -16.64 -10.50
N PHE A 266 -48.81 -15.80 -9.50
CA PHE A 266 -49.75 -15.07 -8.64
C PHE A 266 -50.89 -15.82 -7.93
N GLY A 267 -50.84 -15.76 -6.59
CA GLY A 267 -51.94 -16.09 -5.69
C GLY A 267 -51.63 -15.51 -4.31
N GLU A 268 -51.98 -14.23 -4.15
CA GLU A 268 -51.92 -13.43 -2.93
C GLU A 268 -53.21 -13.69 -2.13
N GLU A 269 -53.11 -14.15 -0.88
CA GLU A 269 -54.25 -14.13 0.06
C GLU A 269 -53.78 -13.84 1.49
N VAL A 270 -54.36 -12.77 2.05
CA VAL A 270 -54.21 -12.23 3.40
C VAL A 270 -55.30 -12.83 4.29
N PRO A 271 -55.05 -13.27 5.53
CA PRO A 271 -56.13 -13.58 6.45
C PRO A 271 -56.51 -12.34 7.29
N LYS A 272 -57.79 -11.95 7.23
CA LYS A 272 -58.48 -11.18 8.26
C LYS A 272 -59.40 -12.13 9.04
N SER A 273 -59.44 -11.85 10.36
CA SER A 273 -60.35 -12.34 11.42
C SER A 273 -60.39 -13.85 11.69
#